data_AF-A0A522E7C2-F1
#
_entry.id   AF-A0A522E7C2-F1
#
_cell.length_a   1.000
_cell.length_b   1.000
_cell.length_c   1.000
_cell.angle_alpha   90.00
_cell.angle_beta   90.00
_cell.angle_gamma   90.00
#
_symmetry.space_group_name_H-M   'P 1'
#
loop_
_entity.id
_entity.type
_entity.pdbx_description
1 polymer ?
#
loop_
_entity_poly.entity_id
_entity_poly.type
_entity_poly.pdbx_seq_one_letter_code
_entity_poly.pdbx_strand_id
1 'polypeptide(L)'
;MNSELSKGQFREDTERDRLLLERIASLDLEDNGVFQEVFAIVKNRCHRLDRTTFVERKERVRGKGQVIPPEFDLAFLDQTTLQIYVNTDTVPEEAVEEIIEHEATELVHVLAKTPSGEKPKKETWREAHHEALLREYAKAKEKERLEQHHAWLVSYLETLKRQFHDNLILTQTIDRQIQERTDVYKQLSTSD
;
A
#
# COMPACT_ATOMS: atom_id res chain seq x y z
N MET A 1 -0.40 -33.27 21.30
CA MET A 1 0.99 -32.79 21.38
C MET A 1 1.29 -31.67 20.35
N ASN A 2 0.37 -30.72 20.10
CA ASN A 2 0.57 -29.64 19.11
C ASN A 2 0.58 -28.22 19.72
N SER A 3 0.46 -28.06 21.04
CA SER A 3 0.26 -26.73 21.65
C SER A 3 1.55 -26.01 22.06
N GLU A 4 2.67 -26.71 22.24
CA GLU A 4 3.94 -26.08 22.62
C GLU A 4 4.73 -25.57 21.40
N LEU A 5 4.71 -26.30 20.27
CA LEU A 5 5.25 -25.84 18.99
C LEU A 5 4.54 -24.57 18.49
N SER A 6 3.21 -24.54 18.58
CA SER A 6 2.39 -23.37 18.21
C SER A 6 2.67 -22.14 19.10
N LYS A 7 2.96 -22.34 20.39
CA LYS A 7 3.29 -21.25 21.33
C LYS A 7 4.71 -20.72 21.16
N GLY A 8 5.68 -21.60 20.85
CA GLY A 8 7.06 -21.22 20.55
C GLY A 8 7.14 -20.39 19.27
N GLN A 9 6.50 -20.86 18.21
CA GLN A 9 6.47 -20.18 16.92
C GLN A 9 5.73 -18.83 16.97
N PHE A 10 4.62 -18.76 17.72
CA PHE A 10 3.91 -17.50 17.95
C PHE A 10 4.76 -16.45 18.70
N ARG A 11 5.57 -16.88 19.69
CA ARG A 11 6.47 -15.98 20.43
C ARG A 11 7.61 -15.46 19.54
N GLU A 12 8.20 -16.34 18.73
CA GLU A 12 9.26 -15.96 17.79
C GLU A 12 8.77 -14.99 16.72
N ASP A 13 7.57 -15.21 16.18
CA ASP A 13 6.98 -14.29 15.19
C ASP A 13 6.66 -12.93 15.82
N THR A 14 6.16 -12.91 17.06
CA THR A 14 5.91 -11.66 17.81
C THR A 14 7.21 -10.89 18.09
N GLU A 15 8.30 -11.58 18.43
CA GLU A 15 9.59 -10.94 18.68
C GLU A 15 10.24 -10.42 17.40
N ARG A 16 10.16 -11.18 16.30
CA ARG A 16 10.61 -10.73 14.96
C ARG A 16 9.85 -9.50 14.50
N ASP A 17 8.54 -9.47 14.70
CA ASP A 17 7.70 -8.33 14.31
C ASP A 17 8.02 -7.09 15.14
N ARG A 18 8.26 -7.25 16.44
CA ARG A 18 8.73 -6.16 17.32
C ARG A 18 10.08 -5.61 16.85
N LEU A 19 11.05 -6.47 16.56
CA LEU A 19 12.37 -6.04 16.09
C LEU A 19 12.29 -5.34 14.72
N LEU A 20 11.42 -5.81 13.83
CA LEU A 20 11.19 -5.16 12.54
C LEU A 20 10.53 -3.78 12.71
N LEU A 21 9.56 -3.64 13.62
CA LEU A 21 8.96 -2.35 13.98
C LEU A 21 10.00 -1.36 14.53
N GLU A 22 10.87 -1.81 15.44
CA GLU A 22 11.96 -0.98 15.97
C GLU A 22 12.96 -0.56 14.89
N ARG A 23 13.25 -1.46 13.95
CA ARG A 23 14.09 -1.16 12.79
C ARG A 23 13.43 -0.16 11.84
N ILE A 24 12.12 -0.28 11.57
CA ILE A 24 11.39 0.67 10.73
C ILE A 24 11.32 2.05 11.40
N ALA A 25 11.05 2.11 12.71
CA ALA A 25 10.93 3.36 13.46
C ALA A 25 12.25 4.14 13.57
N SER A 26 13.39 3.48 13.39
CA SER A 26 14.73 4.09 13.39
C SER A 26 15.29 4.32 11.98
N LEU A 27 14.50 4.04 10.94
CA LEU A 27 14.93 4.09 9.57
C LEU A 27 15.09 5.54 9.10
N ASP A 28 16.27 5.85 8.55
CA ASP A 28 16.44 7.03 7.71
C ASP A 28 15.89 6.73 6.32
N LEU A 29 14.80 7.41 5.95
CA LEU A 29 14.12 7.18 4.66
C LEU A 29 14.95 7.66 3.47
N GLU A 30 15.97 8.50 3.70
CA GLU A 30 16.90 8.94 2.65
C GLU A 30 17.99 7.88 2.36
N ASP A 31 18.24 6.94 3.29
CA ASP A 31 19.11 5.80 3.06
C ASP A 31 18.38 4.73 2.23
N ASN A 32 18.48 4.87 0.90
CA ASN A 32 17.84 3.95 -0.03
C ASN A 32 18.29 2.49 0.18
N GLY A 33 19.53 2.23 0.63
CA GLY A 33 20.03 0.88 0.84
C GLY A 33 19.28 0.17 1.97
N VAL A 34 19.23 0.80 3.14
CA VAL A 34 18.52 0.25 4.32
C VAL A 34 17.01 0.20 4.08
N PHE A 35 16.46 1.21 3.41
CA PHE A 35 15.07 1.22 2.99
C PHE A 35 14.74 0.03 2.09
N GLN A 36 15.57 -0.30 1.09
CA GLN A 36 15.32 -1.45 0.21
C GLN A 36 15.27 -2.78 0.98
N GLU A 37 16.13 -2.97 1.98
CA GLU A 37 16.14 -4.19 2.78
C GLU A 37 14.84 -4.36 3.58
N VAL A 38 14.42 -3.31 4.28
CA VAL A 38 13.19 -3.31 5.07
C VAL A 38 11.96 -3.44 4.17
N PHE A 39 11.94 -2.70 3.07
CA PHE A 39 10.92 -2.78 2.04
C PHE A 39 10.75 -4.19 1.50
N ALA A 40 11.84 -4.90 1.19
CA ALA A 40 11.79 -6.26 0.68
C ALA A 40 11.16 -7.23 1.71
N ILE A 41 11.46 -7.06 3.00
CA ILE A 41 10.86 -7.87 4.07
C ILE A 41 9.35 -7.61 4.14
N VAL A 42 8.91 -6.36 4.11
CA VAL A 42 7.49 -5.98 4.17
C VAL A 42 6.74 -6.43 2.92
N LYS A 43 7.31 -6.23 1.73
CA LYS A 43 6.75 -6.68 0.45
C LYS A 43 6.46 -8.19 0.46
N ASN A 44 7.37 -8.98 1.02
CA ASN A 44 7.23 -10.44 1.13
C ASN A 44 6.20 -10.89 2.17
N ARG A 45 5.66 -9.99 2.99
CA ARG A 45 4.58 -10.26 3.95
C ARG A 45 3.20 -9.97 3.35
N CYS A 46 3.03 -10.30 2.06
CA CYS A 46 1.79 -10.13 1.33
C CYS A 46 0.95 -11.41 1.32
N HIS A 47 -0.36 -11.26 1.52
CA HIS A 47 -1.37 -12.30 1.37
C HIS A 47 -2.32 -11.95 0.25
N ARG A 48 -2.38 -12.82 -0.76
CA ARG A 48 -3.33 -12.74 -1.87
C ARG A 48 -4.60 -13.50 -1.48
N LEU A 49 -5.72 -12.80 -1.37
CA LEU A 49 -6.97 -13.35 -0.86
C LEU A 49 -8.08 -13.22 -1.90
N ASP A 50 -9.00 -14.18 -1.90
CA ASP A 50 -10.32 -14.03 -2.52
C ASP A 50 -11.14 -12.96 -1.79
N ARG A 51 -12.18 -12.43 -2.44
CA ARG A 51 -12.99 -11.34 -1.91
C ARG A 51 -13.63 -11.65 -0.55
N THR A 52 -14.12 -12.87 -0.36
CA THR A 52 -14.80 -13.26 0.90
C THR A 52 -13.80 -13.24 2.05
N THR A 53 -12.67 -13.92 1.89
CA THR A 53 -11.59 -13.99 2.89
C THR A 53 -11.00 -12.60 3.15
N PHE A 54 -10.85 -11.79 2.11
CA PHE A 54 -10.34 -10.43 2.21
C PHE A 54 -11.25 -9.54 3.09
N VAL A 55 -12.57 -9.54 2.83
CA VAL A 55 -13.53 -8.75 3.61
C VAL A 55 -13.55 -9.22 5.06
N GLU A 56 -13.59 -10.53 5.31
CA GLU A 56 -13.56 -11.07 6.68
C GLU A 56 -12.29 -10.66 7.43
N ARG A 57 -11.12 -10.73 6.77
CA ARG A 57 -9.85 -10.35 7.39
C ARG A 57 -9.81 -8.85 7.66
N LYS A 58 -10.26 -8.03 6.71
CA LYS A 58 -10.33 -6.57 6.85
C LYS A 58 -11.22 -6.15 8.02
N GLU A 59 -12.40 -6.75 8.16
CA GLU A 59 -13.29 -6.47 9.30
C GLU A 59 -12.66 -6.84 10.64
N ARG A 60 -11.89 -7.95 10.70
CA ARG A 60 -11.16 -8.34 11.92
C ARG A 60 -10.06 -7.35 12.27
N VAL A 61 -9.35 -6.81 11.28
CA VAL A 61 -8.21 -5.89 11.48
C VAL A 61 -8.68 -4.45 11.74
N ARG A 62 -9.64 -3.95 10.95
CA ARG A 62 -10.06 -2.54 10.95
C ARG A 62 -11.39 -2.28 11.68
N GLY A 63 -12.08 -3.34 12.10
CA GLY A 63 -13.43 -3.26 12.67
C GLY A 63 -14.52 -3.25 11.59
N LYS A 64 -15.76 -3.50 12.03
CA LYS A 64 -16.94 -3.50 11.14
C LYS A 64 -17.32 -2.08 10.72
N GLY A 65 -17.79 -1.92 9.48
CA GLY A 65 -18.42 -0.67 9.01
C GLY A 65 -17.55 0.24 8.14
N GLN A 66 -16.34 -0.17 7.74
CA GLN A 66 -15.64 0.52 6.66
C GLN A 66 -16.29 0.19 5.32
N VAL A 67 -17.11 1.11 4.81
CA VAL A 67 -17.71 0.99 3.49
C VAL A 67 -16.73 1.56 2.47
N ILE A 68 -15.82 0.71 1.99
CA ILE A 68 -15.10 0.96 0.75
C ILE A 68 -15.89 0.23 -0.34
N PRO A 69 -16.27 0.89 -1.45
CA PRO A 69 -16.88 0.15 -2.55
C PRO A 69 -15.93 -0.97 -3.00
N PRO A 70 -16.44 -2.19 -3.25
CA PRO A 70 -15.61 -3.36 -3.53
C PRO A 70 -14.58 -3.17 -4.65
N GLU A 71 -14.86 -2.27 -5.58
CA GLU A 71 -14.02 -1.94 -6.74
C GLU A 71 -12.81 -1.06 -6.36
N PHE A 72 -12.87 -0.38 -5.21
CA PHE A 72 -11.75 0.35 -4.62
C PHE A 72 -11.08 -0.41 -3.47
N ASP A 73 -11.62 -1.59 -3.12
CA ASP A 73 -11.11 -2.40 -2.02
C ASP A 73 -10.03 -3.37 -2.51
N LEU A 74 -8.96 -2.78 -3.08
CA LEU A 74 -7.88 -3.47 -3.78
C LEU A 74 -6.91 -4.13 -2.80
N ALA A 75 -6.53 -3.40 -1.75
CA ALA A 75 -5.61 -3.87 -0.75
C ALA A 75 -5.87 -3.17 0.60
N PHE A 76 -5.37 -3.78 1.67
CA PHE A 76 -5.26 -3.11 2.95
C PHE A 76 -4.03 -3.55 3.74
N LEU A 77 -3.56 -2.61 4.56
CA LEU A 77 -2.43 -2.79 5.46
C LEU A 77 -2.89 -3.15 6.88
N ASP A 78 -2.23 -4.15 7.47
CA ASP A 78 -2.25 -4.43 8.90
C ASP A 78 -0.92 -3.97 9.52
N GLN A 79 -0.96 -2.82 10.20
CA GLN A 79 0.20 -2.22 10.85
C GLN A 79 0.69 -3.02 12.06
N THR A 80 -0.16 -3.86 12.65
CA THR A 80 0.20 -4.62 13.86
C THR A 80 1.06 -5.83 13.53
N THR A 81 0.82 -6.45 12.37
CA THR A 81 1.54 -7.64 11.91
C THR A 81 2.46 -7.37 10.72
N LEU A 82 2.49 -6.11 10.25
CA LEU A 82 3.26 -5.68 9.07
C LEU A 82 2.89 -6.48 7.81
N GLN A 83 1.60 -6.73 7.64
CA GLN A 83 1.07 -7.55 6.54
C GLN A 83 0.29 -6.71 5.54
N ILE A 84 0.44 -7.09 4.28
CA ILE A 84 -0.30 -6.53 3.15
C ILE A 84 -1.31 -7.58 2.72
N TYR A 85 -2.56 -7.18 2.53
CA TYR A 85 -3.60 -8.06 2.02
C TYR A 85 -4.08 -7.49 0.70
N VAL A 86 -4.14 -8.32 -0.34
CA VAL A 86 -4.57 -7.92 -1.69
C VAL A 86 -5.79 -8.74 -2.09
N ASN A 87 -6.79 -8.07 -2.63
CA ASN A 87 -8.02 -8.65 -3.14
C ASN A 87 -7.84 -9.06 -4.61
N THR A 88 -7.59 -10.34 -4.83
CA THR A 88 -7.31 -10.89 -6.17
C THR A 88 -8.53 -10.97 -7.09
N ASP A 89 -9.75 -10.81 -6.56
CA ASP A 89 -10.96 -10.78 -7.38
C ASP A 89 -11.18 -9.40 -8.03
N THR A 90 -10.57 -8.35 -7.49
CA THR A 90 -10.70 -6.98 -8.00
C THR A 90 -9.45 -6.52 -8.76
N VAL A 91 -8.26 -6.93 -8.31
CA VAL A 91 -6.99 -6.51 -8.88
C VAL A 91 -6.62 -7.39 -10.08
N PRO A 92 -6.37 -6.83 -11.28
CA PRO A 92 -5.79 -7.57 -12.40
C PRO A 92 -4.43 -8.16 -12.03
N GLU A 93 -4.15 -9.42 -12.40
CA GLU A 93 -2.91 -10.12 -12.02
C GLU A 93 -1.65 -9.33 -12.42
N GLU A 94 -1.68 -8.64 -13.56
CA GLU A 94 -0.59 -7.79 -14.04
C GLU A 94 -0.30 -6.57 -13.15
N ALA A 95 -1.26 -6.14 -12.34
CA ALA A 95 -1.15 -4.98 -11.44
C ALA A 95 -0.88 -5.38 -9.97
N VAL A 96 -0.98 -6.67 -9.63
CA VAL A 96 -0.83 -7.14 -8.23
C VAL A 96 0.51 -6.72 -7.64
N GLU A 97 1.61 -6.95 -8.36
CA GLU A 97 2.95 -6.62 -7.85
C GLU A 97 3.13 -5.12 -7.65
N GLU A 98 2.58 -4.29 -8.53
CA GLU A 98 2.62 -2.82 -8.39
C GLU A 98 1.87 -2.36 -7.15
N ILE A 99 0.67 -2.91 -6.90
CA ILE A 99 -0.11 -2.62 -5.70
C ILE A 99 0.66 -3.04 -4.45
N ILE A 100 1.25 -4.23 -4.41
CA ILE A 100 2.03 -4.68 -3.25
C ILE A 100 3.20 -3.72 -2.99
N GLU A 101 3.89 -3.27 -4.03
CA GLU A 101 5.01 -2.34 -3.88
C GLU A 101 4.57 -0.95 -3.42
N HIS A 102 3.43 -0.47 -3.90
CA HIS A 102 2.81 0.77 -3.45
C HIS A 102 2.46 0.68 -1.96
N GLU A 103 1.70 -0.34 -1.57
CA GLU A 103 1.25 -0.60 -0.20
C GLU A 103 2.43 -0.82 0.77
N ALA A 104 3.46 -1.56 0.35
CA ALA A 104 4.68 -1.75 1.15
C ALA A 104 5.43 -0.44 1.36
N THR A 105 5.49 0.42 0.34
CA THR A 105 6.13 1.73 0.43
C THR A 105 5.37 2.61 1.42
N GLU A 106 4.03 2.65 1.33
CA GLU A 106 3.20 3.38 2.28
C GLU A 106 3.40 2.90 3.71
N LEU A 107 3.36 1.58 3.93
CA LEU A 107 3.47 0.99 5.26
C LEU A 107 4.80 1.34 5.93
N VAL A 108 5.92 1.22 5.22
CA VAL A 108 7.25 1.57 5.76
C VAL A 108 7.32 3.06 6.10
N HIS A 109 6.85 3.94 5.22
CA HIS A 109 6.86 5.39 5.46
C HIS A 109 5.98 5.79 6.64
N VAL A 110 4.77 5.24 6.72
CA VAL A 110 3.83 5.52 7.81
C VAL A 110 4.43 5.12 9.15
N LEU A 111 5.00 3.92 9.23
CA LEU A 111 5.57 3.41 10.48
C LEU A 111 6.86 4.13 10.88
N ALA A 112 7.71 4.49 9.92
CA ALA A 112 8.92 5.26 10.20
C ALA A 112 8.61 6.67 10.73
N LYS A 113 7.53 7.29 10.22
CA LYS A 113 7.10 8.65 10.60
C LYS A 113 6.08 8.69 11.74
N THR A 114 5.62 7.54 12.25
CA THR A 114 4.66 7.48 13.36
C THR A 114 5.38 7.02 14.63
N PRO A 115 5.40 7.82 15.70
CA PRO A 115 5.98 7.40 16.96
C PRO A 115 5.37 6.09 17.48
N SER A 116 6.20 5.23 18.09
CA SER A 116 5.75 3.94 18.61
C SER A 116 4.59 4.10 19.59
N GLY A 117 3.48 3.41 19.32
CA GLY A 117 2.26 3.44 20.14
C GLY A 117 1.28 4.55 19.78
N GLU A 118 1.59 5.42 18.82
CA GLU A 118 0.68 6.43 18.31
C GLU A 118 -0.10 5.96 17.08
N LYS A 119 -1.26 6.58 16.84
CA LYS A 119 -1.99 6.39 15.58
C LYS A 119 -1.42 7.36 14.53
N PRO A 120 -1.17 6.90 13.29
CA PRO A 120 -0.70 7.78 12.22
C PRO A 120 -1.69 8.92 11.97
N LYS A 121 -1.15 10.12 11.75
CA LYS A 121 -1.94 11.29 11.35
C LYS A 121 -2.32 11.19 9.87
N LYS A 122 -3.35 11.94 9.46
CA LYS A 122 -3.81 11.96 8.07
C LYS A 122 -2.71 12.47 7.12
N GLU A 123 -1.92 13.43 7.60
CA GLU A 123 -0.78 14.01 6.89
C GLU A 123 0.30 12.96 6.64
N THR A 124 0.61 12.12 7.64
CA THR A 124 1.56 11.01 7.50
C THR A 124 1.16 10.05 6.39
N TRP A 125 -0.13 9.71 6.31
CA TRP A 125 -0.65 8.88 5.23
C TRP A 125 -0.56 9.54 3.86
N ARG A 126 -0.82 10.86 3.77
CA ARG A 126 -0.70 11.60 2.51
C ARG A 126 0.73 11.66 2.01
N GLU A 127 1.69 11.90 2.92
CA GLU A 127 3.11 11.88 2.57
C GLU A 127 3.55 10.49 2.11
N ALA A 128 3.20 9.45 2.88
CA ALA A 128 3.52 8.07 2.52
C ALA A 128 2.94 7.66 1.16
N HIS A 129 1.70 8.07 0.87
CA HIS A 129 1.07 7.87 -0.43
C HIS A 129 1.84 8.55 -1.55
N HIS A 130 2.25 9.80 -1.36
CA HIS A 130 3.02 10.54 -2.34
C HIS A 130 4.38 9.88 -2.64
N GLU A 131 5.08 9.41 -1.60
CA GLU A 131 6.35 8.66 -1.76
C GLU A 131 6.15 7.34 -2.51
N ALA A 132 5.05 6.64 -2.26
CA ALA A 132 4.69 5.43 -3.00
C ALA A 132 4.44 5.72 -4.49
N LEU A 133 3.72 6.81 -4.82
CA LEU A 133 3.53 7.26 -6.20
C LEU A 133 4.86 7.63 -6.87
N LEU A 134 5.72 8.39 -6.20
CA LEU A 134 7.04 8.76 -6.73
C LEU A 134 7.85 7.52 -7.09
N ARG A 135 7.85 6.51 -6.21
CA ARG A 135 8.53 5.25 -6.45
C ARG A 135 7.94 4.46 -7.61
N GLU A 136 6.62 4.34 -7.67
CA GLU A 136 5.90 3.65 -8.76
C GLU A 136 6.28 4.27 -10.12
N TYR A 137 6.19 5.59 -10.22
CA TYR A 137 6.50 6.30 -11.47
C TYR A 137 8.00 6.32 -11.78
N ALA A 138 8.89 6.38 -10.77
CA ALA A 138 10.32 6.25 -10.99
C ALA A 138 10.68 4.89 -11.63
N LYS A 139 10.08 3.79 -11.15
CA LYS A 139 10.26 2.46 -11.77
C LYS A 139 9.70 2.41 -13.19
N ALA A 140 8.57 3.06 -13.46
CA ALA A 140 8.05 3.17 -14.81
C ALA A 140 9.00 3.95 -15.72
N LYS A 141 9.62 5.02 -15.20
CA LYS A 141 10.64 5.81 -15.90
C LYS A 141 11.91 5.00 -16.20
N GLU A 142 12.44 4.28 -15.22
CA GLU A 142 13.61 3.39 -15.39
C GLU A 142 13.38 2.32 -16.47
N LYS A 143 12.12 1.89 -16.65
CA LYS A 143 11.70 0.93 -17.68
C LYS A 143 11.29 1.58 -19.01
N GLU A 144 11.51 2.89 -19.17
CA GLU A 144 11.13 3.66 -20.36
C GLU A 144 9.61 3.60 -20.69
N ARG A 145 8.78 3.45 -19.66
CA ARG A 145 7.32 3.30 -19.79
C ARG A 145 6.53 4.41 -19.07
N LEU A 146 7.20 5.48 -18.62
CA LEU A 146 6.57 6.53 -17.81
C LEU A 146 5.27 7.08 -18.42
N GLU A 147 5.30 7.49 -19.69
CA GLU A 147 4.12 8.04 -20.38
C GLU A 147 3.03 6.99 -20.59
N GLN A 148 3.40 5.78 -21.03
CA GLN A 148 2.46 4.68 -21.24
C GLN A 148 1.77 4.26 -19.94
N HIS A 149 2.55 4.18 -18.85
CA HIS A 149 2.08 3.86 -17.51
C HIS A 149 1.07 4.90 -17.01
N HIS A 150 1.44 6.18 -17.11
CA HIS A 150 0.57 7.29 -16.72
C HIS A 150 -0.75 7.30 -17.51
N ALA A 151 -0.67 7.16 -18.83
CA ALA A 151 -1.84 7.16 -19.71
C ALA A 151 -2.79 5.99 -19.39
N TRP A 152 -2.24 4.80 -19.14
CA TRP A 152 -3.03 3.63 -18.78
C TRP A 152 -3.77 3.83 -17.45
N LEU A 153 -3.07 4.27 -16.39
CA LEU A 153 -3.67 4.50 -15.07
C LEU A 153 -4.76 5.58 -15.10
N VAL A 154 -4.50 6.71 -15.74
CA VAL A 154 -5.50 7.79 -15.86
C VAL A 154 -6.73 7.30 -16.64
N SER A 155 -6.53 6.55 -17.73
CA SER A 155 -7.64 5.98 -18.51
C SER A 155 -8.49 5.00 -17.70
N TYR A 156 -7.85 4.17 -16.88
CA TYR A 156 -8.53 3.26 -15.95
C TYR A 156 -9.37 4.04 -14.93
N LEU A 157 -8.78 5.04 -14.26
CA LEU A 157 -9.46 5.87 -13.28
C LEU A 157 -10.63 6.66 -13.90
N GLU A 158 -10.47 7.24 -15.08
CA GLU A 158 -11.55 7.92 -15.81
C GLU A 158 -12.68 6.94 -16.21
N THR A 159 -12.34 5.69 -16.49
CA THR A 159 -13.33 4.65 -16.76
C THR A 159 -14.11 4.29 -15.50
N LEU A 160 -13.44 4.12 -14.36
CA LEU A 160 -14.09 3.93 -13.06
C LEU A 160 -14.97 5.14 -12.70
N LYS A 161 -14.48 6.37 -12.90
CA LYS A 161 -15.24 7.60 -12.63
C LYS A 161 -16.57 7.62 -13.37
N ARG A 162 -16.59 7.19 -14.63
CA ARG A 162 -17.82 7.06 -15.43
C ARG A 162 -18.76 5.98 -14.90
N GLN A 163 -18.24 4.86 -14.41
CA GLN A 163 -19.06 3.81 -13.80
C GLN A 163 -19.74 4.28 -12.51
N PHE A 164 -19.07 5.14 -11.74
CA PHE A 164 -19.57 5.67 -10.47
C PHE A 164 -20.07 7.11 -10.55
N HIS A 165 -20.48 7.59 -11.74
CA HIS A 165 -20.81 9.00 -11.96
C HIS A 165 -21.91 9.54 -11.03
N ASP A 166 -22.84 8.68 -10.59
CA ASP A 166 -23.91 9.03 -9.64
C ASP A 166 -23.45 9.14 -8.18
N ASN A 167 -22.22 8.71 -7.87
CA ASN A 167 -21.64 8.77 -6.52
C ASN A 167 -20.60 9.89 -6.42
N LEU A 168 -21.04 11.06 -5.96
CA LEU A 168 -20.21 12.27 -5.85
C LEU A 168 -18.94 12.06 -5.00
N ILE A 169 -19.02 11.28 -3.92
CA ILE A 169 -17.86 11.06 -3.04
C ILE A 169 -16.80 10.23 -3.76
N LEU A 170 -17.21 9.23 -4.52
CA LEU A 170 -16.30 8.39 -5.29
C LEU A 170 -15.69 9.15 -6.46
N THR A 171 -16.50 9.89 -7.22
CA THR A 171 -15.98 10.68 -8.34
C THR A 171 -14.95 11.72 -7.87
N GLN A 172 -15.19 12.41 -6.75
CA GLN A 172 -14.23 13.31 -6.14
C GLN A 172 -12.94 12.61 -5.66
N THR A 173 -13.07 11.39 -5.14
CA THR A 173 -11.91 10.60 -4.71
C THR A 173 -11.06 10.19 -5.90
N ILE A 174 -11.69 9.75 -6.99
CA ILE A 174 -11.02 9.36 -8.24
C ILE A 174 -10.35 10.59 -8.87
N ASP A 175 -11.03 11.74 -8.91
CA ASP A 175 -10.46 12.99 -9.42
C ASP A 175 -9.20 13.39 -8.66
N ARG A 176 -9.21 13.24 -7.33
CA ARG A 176 -8.02 13.50 -6.52
C ARG A 176 -6.88 12.53 -6.87
N GLN A 177 -7.17 11.24 -7.03
CA GLN A 177 -6.15 10.25 -7.40
C GLN A 177 -5.56 10.52 -8.80
N ILE A 178 -6.39 10.92 -9.76
CA ILE A 178 -5.93 11.33 -11.10
C ILE A 178 -4.98 12.53 -10.96
N GLN A 179 -5.37 13.55 -10.18
CA GLN A 179 -4.55 14.74 -9.96
C GLN A 179 -3.21 14.40 -9.29
N GLU A 180 -3.23 13.66 -8.18
CA GLU A 180 -2.03 13.24 -7.43
C GLU A 180 -1.03 12.49 -8.33
N ARG A 181 -1.53 11.56 -9.16
CA ARG A 181 -0.71 10.81 -10.13
C ARG A 181 -0.19 11.68 -11.27
N THR A 182 -0.99 12.62 -11.75
CA THR A 182 -0.60 13.58 -12.80
C THR A 182 0.51 14.52 -12.33
N ASP A 183 0.46 14.94 -11.07
CA ASP A 183 1.49 15.81 -10.50
C ASP A 183 2.83 15.09 -10.38
N VAL A 184 2.82 13.83 -9.92
CA VAL A 184 4.02 12.98 -9.87
C VAL A 184 4.59 12.70 -11.27
N TYR A 185 3.73 12.41 -12.25
CA TYR A 185 4.14 12.25 -13.64
C TYR A 185 4.88 13.48 -14.18
N LYS A 186 4.33 14.68 -13.93
CA LYS A 186 4.95 15.95 -14.36
C LYS A 186 6.31 16.16 -13.69
N GLN A 187 6.40 15.94 -12.38
CA GLN A 187 7.64 16.08 -11.64
C GLN A 187 8.77 15.21 -12.21
N LEU A 188 8.46 13.95 -12.54
CA LEU A 188 9.46 12.99 -13.03
C LEU A 188 9.76 13.11 -14.53
N SER A 189 8.80 13.60 -15.33
CA SER A 189 9.01 13.86 -16.76
C SER A 189 9.85 15.11 -17.04
N THR A 190 9.93 16.05 -16.09
CA THR A 190 10.79 17.24 -16.18
C THR A 190 12.17 17.09 -15.53
N SER A 191 12.39 15.99 -14.79
CA SER A 191 13.69 15.69 -14.20
C SER A 191 14.51 14.90 -15.22
N ASP A 192 15.71 15.34 -15.57
CA ASP A 192 16.61 14.58 -16.46
C ASP A 192 17.12 13.30 -15.77
#